data_AF-A0A8H3X7S9-F1
#
_entry.id   AF-A0A8H3X7S9-F1
#
_cell.length_a   1.000
_cell.length_b   1.000
_cell.length_c   1.000
_cell.angle_alpha   90.00
_cell.angle_beta   90.00
_cell.angle_gamma   90.00
#
_symmetry.space_group_name_H-M   'P 1'
#
loop_
_entity.id
_entity.type
_entity.pdbx_description
1 polymer ?
#
loop_
_entity_poly.entity_id
_entity_poly.type
_entity_poly.pdbx_seq_one_letter_code
_entity_poly.pdbx_strand_id
1 'polypeptide(L)' 'MGGANASIPTPQLVISRPMFVAYGGYKNMVLEEGSDCKELLNIGKKDMKLNTFLPKIEVDPETYVVKADDVVIK' A
#
# COMPACT_ATOMS: atom_id res chain seq x y z
N MET A 1 8.79 -5.20 20.84
CA MET A 1 8.81 -5.16 22.31
C MET A 1 9.23 -6.53 22.79
N GLY A 2 10.27 -6.60 23.64
CA GLY A 2 10.75 -7.84 24.25
C GLY A 2 9.78 -8.39 25.30
N GLY A 3 10.27 -9.32 26.13
CA GLY A 3 9.51 -9.89 27.24
C GLY A 3 8.99 -8.79 28.19
N ALA A 4 7.69 -8.83 28.52
CA ALA A 4 7.06 -7.81 29.38
C ALA A 4 7.60 -7.81 30.83
N ASN A 5 8.22 -8.91 31.24
CA ASN A 5 8.84 -9.17 32.53
C ASN A 5 10.36 -8.97 32.53
N ALA A 6 10.95 -8.49 31.43
CA ALA A 6 12.37 -8.25 31.33
C ALA A 6 12.74 -6.86 31.90
N SER A 7 13.96 -6.72 32.42
CA SER A 7 14.43 -5.46 33.03
C SER A 7 14.56 -4.29 32.05
N ILE A 8 14.66 -4.59 30.76
CA ILE A 8 14.79 -3.66 29.65
C ILE A 8 14.01 -4.20 28.43
N PRO A 9 13.66 -3.40 27.41
CA PRO A 9 12.72 -3.83 26.34
C PRO A 9 13.35 -4.64 25.19
N THR A 10 14.66 -4.86 25.22
CA THR A 10 15.46 -5.55 24.19
C THR A 10 15.71 -7.06 24.37
N PRO A 11 15.51 -7.69 25.54
CA PRO A 11 15.69 -9.13 25.70
C PRO A 11 14.74 -9.91 24.80
N GLN A 12 15.30 -10.91 24.12
CA GLN A 12 14.60 -11.77 23.18
C GLN A 12 13.49 -12.55 23.89
N LEU A 13 12.28 -12.72 23.34
CA LEU A 13 11.81 -12.51 21.95
C LEU A 13 11.26 -11.10 21.66
N VAL A 14 11.85 -10.40 20.68
CA VAL A 14 11.35 -9.10 20.21
C VAL A 14 10.32 -9.28 19.09
N ILE A 15 9.04 -8.98 19.38
CA ILE A 15 7.95 -8.98 18.38
C ILE A 15 7.19 -7.65 18.37
N SER A 16 6.51 -7.34 17.27
CA SER A 16 5.59 -6.21 17.18
C SER A 16 4.44 -6.42 18.17
N ARG A 17 4.23 -5.46 19.09
CA ARG A 17 3.11 -5.44 20.03
C ARG A 17 2.44 -4.06 19.96
N PRO A 18 1.10 -3.98 20.07
CA PRO A 18 0.41 -2.71 20.17
C PRO A 18 0.90 -1.92 21.41
N MET A 19 1.07 -0.61 21.26
CA MET A 19 1.48 0.32 22.31
C MET A 19 0.28 1.15 22.78
N PHE A 20 0.46 1.99 23.82
CA PHE A 20 -0.60 2.79 24.44
C PHE A 20 -1.51 3.55 23.46
N VAL A 21 -0.97 4.04 22.33
CA VAL A 21 -1.75 4.71 21.26
C VAL A 21 -2.87 3.83 20.69
N ALA A 22 -2.66 2.51 20.61
CA ALA A 22 -3.63 1.57 20.05
C ALA A 22 -4.81 1.26 20.99
N TYR A 23 -4.74 1.65 22.27
CA TYR A 23 -5.75 1.32 23.30
C TYR A 23 -6.62 2.54 23.68
N GLY A 24 -7.08 3.30 22.68
CA GLY A 24 -8.12 4.33 22.86
C GLY A 24 -7.65 5.76 23.17
N GLY A 25 -6.37 6.07 22.93
CA GLY A 25 -5.76 7.35 23.35
C GLY A 25 -5.82 8.51 22.35
N TYR A 26 -6.24 8.32 21.11
CA TYR A 26 -6.27 9.37 20.09
C TYR A 26 -7.46 9.15 19.17
N LYS A 27 -7.99 10.24 18.59
CA LYS A 27 -9.13 10.23 17.66
C LYS A 27 -9.06 8.98 16.78
N ASN A 28 -10.01 8.06 16.96
CA ASN A 28 -10.26 7.03 15.96
C ASN A 28 -10.41 7.77 14.63
N MET A 29 -9.76 7.30 13.56
CA MET A 29 -10.06 7.77 12.21
C MET A 29 -11.49 7.32 11.87
N VAL A 30 -12.47 7.97 12.50
CA VAL A 30 -13.86 7.93 12.10
C VAL A 30 -13.93 8.89 10.92
N LEU A 31 -14.36 8.36 9.78
CA LEU A 31 -14.65 9.17 8.62
C LEU A 31 -15.82 10.09 9.02
N GLU A 32 -15.55 11.38 9.16
CA GLU A 32 -16.60 12.39 9.24
C GLU A 32 -17.46 12.25 7.97
N GLU A 33 -18.79 12.29 8.11
CA GLU A 33 -19.73 12.12 6.99
C GLU A 33 -19.32 13.06 5.85
N GLY A 34 -18.77 12.49 4.77
CA GLY A 34 -18.28 13.26 3.63
C GLY A 34 -16.77 13.29 3.40
N SER A 35 -15.98 12.56 4.17
CA SER A 35 -14.60 12.17 3.80
C SER A 35 -14.55 10.87 2.97
N ASP A 36 -15.72 10.40 2.53
CA ASP A 36 -15.89 9.18 1.74
C ASP A 36 -15.49 9.43 0.29
N CYS A 37 -14.21 9.21 -0.05
CA CYS A 37 -13.80 8.82 -1.41
C CYS A 37 -14.35 9.68 -2.58
N LYS A 38 -14.66 10.96 -2.35
CA LYS A 38 -15.44 11.78 -3.29
C LYS A 38 -14.70 12.07 -4.59
N GLU A 39 -13.37 12.05 -4.55
CA GLU A 39 -12.51 12.40 -5.68
C GLU A 39 -12.07 11.19 -6.50
N LEU A 40 -12.50 9.97 -6.16
CA LEU A 40 -12.09 8.74 -6.86
C LEU A 40 -12.49 8.73 -8.35
N LEU A 41 -13.54 9.46 -8.73
CA LEU A 41 -14.00 9.54 -10.12
C LEU A 41 -13.14 10.47 -10.99
N ASN A 42 -12.33 11.33 -10.37
CA ASN A 42 -11.52 12.34 -11.06
C ASN A 42 -10.03 11.98 -11.15
N ILE A 43 -9.62 10.83 -10.59
CA ILE A 43 -8.24 10.34 -10.64
C ILE A 43 -8.05 9.34 -11.78
N GLY A 44 -6.88 9.38 -12.41
CA GLY A 44 -6.48 8.48 -13.49
C GLY A 44 -5.01 8.07 -13.42
N LYS A 45 -4.52 7.39 -14.46
CA LYS A 45 -3.14 6.87 -14.51
C LYS A 45 -2.08 7.96 -14.30
N LYS A 46 -2.36 9.19 -14.71
CA LYS A 46 -1.44 10.35 -14.57
C LYS A 46 -1.26 10.79 -13.12
N ASP A 47 -2.19 10.47 -12.23
CA ASP A 47 -2.12 10.85 -10.81
C ASP A 47 -1.31 9.84 -9.99
N MET A 48 -0.95 8.70 -10.59
CA MET A 48 -0.10 7.70 -9.96
C MET A 48 1.34 8.22 -9.84
N LYS A 49 1.74 8.55 -8.61
CA LYS A 49 3.11 8.97 -8.30
C LYS A 49 4.12 7.91 -8.78
N LEU A 50 5.09 8.34 -9.58
CA LEU A 50 6.18 7.51 -10.14
C LEU A 50 5.70 6.38 -11.07
N ASN A 51 4.43 6.34 -11.47
CA ASN A 51 3.88 5.29 -12.33
C ASN A 51 2.84 5.86 -13.32
N THR A 52 3.22 6.93 -14.00
CA THR A 52 2.35 7.64 -14.94
C THR A 52 2.42 7.11 -16.38
N PHE A 53 3.32 6.16 -16.65
CA PHE A 53 3.62 5.69 -18.00
C PHE A 53 2.44 4.90 -18.60
N LEU A 54 2.15 5.18 -19.87
CA LEU A 54 1.04 4.62 -20.66
C LEU A 54 1.60 4.06 -21.99
N PRO A 55 2.25 2.89 -21.97
CA PRO A 55 2.77 2.25 -23.19
C PRO A 55 1.66 1.65 -24.04
N LYS A 56 1.91 1.46 -25.33
CA LYS A 56 1.06 0.64 -26.19
C LYS A 56 1.35 -0.83 -25.89
N ILE A 57 0.38 -1.53 -25.31
CA ILE A 57 0.52 -2.94 -24.95
C ILE A 57 -0.16 -3.80 -26.01
N GLU A 58 0.57 -4.76 -26.55
CA GLU A 58 0.07 -5.77 -27.48
C GLU A 58 0.31 -7.16 -26.91
N VAL A 59 -0.69 -8.04 -27.01
CA VAL A 59 -0.61 -9.41 -26.50
C VAL A 59 -1.00 -10.36 -27.63
N ASP A 60 -0.11 -11.31 -27.92
CA ASP A 60 -0.41 -12.41 -28.83
C ASP A 60 -1.28 -13.46 -28.11
N PRO A 61 -2.49 -13.79 -28.61
CA PRO A 61 -3.44 -14.64 -27.88
C PRO A 61 -3.06 -16.13 -27.88
N GLU A 62 -2.22 -16.58 -28.80
CA GLU A 62 -1.84 -17.98 -28.93
C GLU A 62 -0.56 -18.30 -28.16
N THR A 63 0.39 -17.36 -28.17
CA THR A 63 1.73 -17.52 -27.57
C THR A 63 1.90 -16.78 -26.25
N TYR A 64 0.94 -15.92 -25.87
CA TYR A 64 0.96 -15.07 -24.68
C TYR A 64 2.18 -14.14 -24.57
N VAL A 65 2.84 -13.86 -25.69
CA VAL A 65 3.94 -12.90 -25.74
C VAL A 65 3.36 -11.49 -25.60
N VAL A 66 3.85 -10.75 -24.61
CA VAL A 66 3.46 -9.36 -24.34
C VAL A 66 4.52 -8.42 -24.88
N LYS A 67 4.11 -7.41 -25.64
CA LYS A 67 4.96 -6.32 -26.10
C LYS A 67 4.47 -5.00 -25.54
N ALA A 68 5.40 -4.14 -25.12
CA ALA A 68 5.13 -2.74 -24.77
C ALA A 68 6.00 -1.85 -25.66
N ASP A 69 5.38 -0.94 -26.41
CA ASP A 69 6.06 -0.07 -27.39
C ASP A 69 7.03 -0.85 -28.29
N ASP A 70 6.53 -1.96 -28.87
CA ASP A 70 7.24 -2.90 -29.73
C ASP A 70 8.39 -3.70 -29.06
N VAL A 71 8.63 -3.51 -27.77
CA VAL A 71 9.61 -4.26 -26.99
C VAL A 71 8.94 -5.45 -26.31
N VAL A 72 9.46 -6.66 -26.57
CA VAL A 72 9.01 -7.88 -25.89
C VAL A 72 9.38 -7.81 -24.40
N ILE A 73 8.36 -7.93 -23.55
CA ILE A 73 8.53 -8.05 -22.11
C ILE A 73 8.76 -9.53 -21.79
N LYS A 74 9.84 -9.82 -21.05
CA LYS A 74 10.20 -11.16 -20.59
C LYS A 74 9.99 -11.30 -19.09
#